data_AF-A0A937U661-F1
#
_entry.id   AF-A0A937U661-F1
#
_cell.length_a   1.000
_cell.length_b   1.000
_cell.length_c   1.000
_cell.angle_alpha   90.00
_cell.angle_beta   90.00
_cell.angle_gamma   90.00
#
_symmetry.space_group_name_H-M   'P 1'
#
loop_
_entity.id
_entity.type
_entity.pdbx_description
1 polymer ?
#
loop_
_entity_poly.entity_id
_entity_poly.type
_entity_poly.pdbx_seq_one_letter_code
_entity_poly.pdbx_strand_id
1 'polypeptide(L)'
;MIDIDKQIAFWRDSAEEDMIVARDLVHRNRTRHGLFFAHLALEKALKAHVCRVTKDIAPRLHNLVRLAELAELQPKPAQMDTLAEMNSFNIEGRYPDTLSAPLSQEGAKHYLTRADEVFQWLIELL
;
A
#
# COMPACT_ATOMS: atom_id res chain seq x y z
N MET A 1 -6.96 19.44 20.02
CA MET A 1 -5.66 18.77 19.80
C MET A 1 -5.95 17.51 19.00
N ILE A 2 -5.14 17.22 17.98
CA ILE A 2 -5.34 16.02 17.15
C ILE A 2 -4.95 14.81 17.99
N ASP A 3 -5.82 13.80 18.03
CA ASP A 3 -5.54 12.51 18.67
C ASP A 3 -4.77 11.64 17.68
N ILE A 4 -3.46 11.59 17.85
CA ILE A 4 -2.55 10.89 16.92
C ILE A 4 -2.70 9.37 17.02
N ASP A 5 -2.91 8.82 18.21
CA ASP A 5 -3.09 7.38 18.37
C ASP A 5 -4.37 6.91 17.65
N LYS A 6 -5.42 7.72 17.71
CA LYS A 6 -6.63 7.47 16.90
C LYS A 6 -6.38 7.57 15.40
N GLN A 7 -5.50 8.47 14.93
CA GLN A 7 -5.13 8.53 13.51
C GLN A 7 -4.30 7.31 13.08
N ILE A 8 -3.35 6.87 13.91
CA ILE A 8 -2.54 5.67 13.66
C ILE A 8 -3.45 4.44 13.54
N ALA A 9 -4.35 4.24 14.51
CA ALA A 9 -5.29 3.13 14.50
C ALA A 9 -6.22 3.19 13.27
N PHE A 10 -6.77 4.37 12.96
CA PHE A 10 -7.61 4.56 11.77
C PHE A 10 -6.90 4.12 10.48
N TRP A 11 -5.65 4.55 10.29
CA TRP A 11 -4.88 4.19 9.11
C TRP A 11 -4.51 2.71 9.08
N ARG A 12 -4.07 2.14 10.20
CA ARG A 12 -3.73 0.72 10.32
C ARG A 12 -4.94 -0.16 10.01
N ASP A 13 -6.06 0.06 10.69
CA ASP A 13 -7.25 -0.77 10.56
C ASP A 13 -7.82 -0.67 9.13
N SER A 14 -7.84 0.54 8.55
CA SER A 14 -8.24 0.75 7.16
C SER A 14 -7.28 0.11 6.14
N ALA A 15 -6.01 -0.10 6.50
CA ALA A 15 -5.02 -0.74 5.66
C ALA A 15 -5.20 -2.26 5.65
N GLU A 16 -5.51 -2.84 6.81
CA GLU A 16 -5.85 -4.27 6.95
C GLU A 16 -7.10 -4.64 6.15
N GLU A 17 -8.15 -3.83 6.24
CA GLU A 17 -9.37 -3.99 5.44
C GLU A 17 -9.06 -3.99 3.93
N ASP A 18 -8.30 -3.01 3.45
CA ASP A 18 -7.93 -2.92 2.03
C ASP A 18 -7.10 -4.12 1.58
N MET A 19 -6.18 -4.63 2.42
CA MET A 19 -5.36 -5.78 2.06
C MET A 19 -6.20 -7.06 1.95
N ILE A 20 -7.21 -7.24 2.82
CA ILE A 20 -8.17 -8.34 2.70
C ILE A 20 -8.91 -8.26 1.35
N VAL A 21 -9.41 -7.09 1.00
CA VAL A 21 -10.10 -6.86 -0.29
C VAL A 21 -9.16 -7.10 -1.48
N ALA A 22 -7.92 -6.64 -1.39
CA ALA A 22 -6.89 -6.86 -2.41
C ALA A 22 -6.70 -8.35 -2.70
N ARG A 23 -6.52 -9.15 -1.64
CA ARG A 23 -6.38 -10.60 -1.74
C ARG A 23 -7.59 -11.22 -2.41
N ASP A 24 -8.81 -10.92 -1.95
CA ASP A 24 -10.04 -11.47 -2.53
C ASP A 24 -10.18 -11.18 -4.03
N LEU A 25 -9.88 -9.95 -4.44
CA LEU A 25 -9.99 -9.52 -5.82
C LEU A 25 -8.98 -10.23 -6.74
N VAL A 26 -7.71 -10.33 -6.33
CA VAL A 26 -6.70 -11.05 -7.11
C VAL A 26 -7.05 -12.53 -7.24
N HIS A 27 -7.50 -13.17 -6.15
CA HIS A 27 -7.93 -14.58 -6.19
C HIS A 27 -9.12 -14.81 -7.14
N ARG A 28 -10.02 -13.83 -7.27
CA ARG A 28 -11.19 -13.85 -8.17
C ARG A 28 -10.91 -13.33 -9.59
N ASN A 29 -9.64 -13.23 -10.01
CA ASN A 29 -9.24 -12.72 -11.33
C ASN A 29 -9.63 -11.27 -11.60
N ARG A 30 -9.90 -10.48 -10.57
CA ARG A 30 -10.10 -9.02 -10.66
C ARG A 30 -8.78 -8.31 -10.40
N THR A 31 -7.73 -8.72 -11.13
CA THR A 31 -6.32 -8.41 -10.87
C THR A 31 -6.04 -6.91 -10.77
N ARG A 32 -6.51 -6.11 -11.75
CA ARG A 32 -6.33 -4.65 -11.76
C ARG A 32 -6.86 -3.98 -10.49
N HIS A 33 -8.09 -4.31 -10.08
CA HIS A 33 -8.66 -3.77 -8.85
C HIS A 33 -7.94 -4.32 -7.61
N GLY A 34 -7.59 -5.60 -7.61
CA GLY A 34 -6.86 -6.20 -6.50
C GLY A 34 -5.51 -5.52 -6.23
N LEU A 35 -4.73 -5.24 -7.27
CA LEU A 35 -3.45 -4.54 -7.14
C LEU A 35 -3.60 -3.06 -6.78
N PHE A 36 -4.69 -2.43 -7.21
CA PHE A 36 -5.05 -1.08 -6.74
C PHE A 36 -5.34 -1.08 -5.24
N PHE A 37 -6.12 -2.04 -4.73
CA PHE A 37 -6.37 -2.18 -3.29
C PHE A 37 -5.11 -2.52 -2.52
N ALA A 38 -4.21 -3.36 -3.07
CA ALA A 38 -2.91 -3.63 -2.45
C ALA A 38 -2.06 -2.35 -2.33
N HIS A 39 -2.06 -1.49 -3.36
CA HIS A 39 -1.44 -0.18 -3.28
C HIS A 39 -2.03 0.68 -2.15
N LEU A 40 -3.37 0.76 -2.06
CA LEU A 40 -4.04 1.54 -1.02
C LEU A 40 -3.72 1.02 0.39
N ALA A 41 -3.67 -0.30 0.58
CA ALA A 41 -3.28 -0.90 1.85
C ALA A 41 -1.86 -0.47 2.27
N LEU A 42 -0.88 -0.56 1.36
CA LEU A 42 0.48 -0.10 1.63
C LEU A 42 0.54 1.40 1.92
N GLU A 43 -0.20 2.21 1.15
CA GLU A 43 -0.30 3.67 1.35
C GLU A 43 -0.80 3.99 2.76
N LYS A 44 -1.88 3.36 3.19
CA LYS A 44 -2.50 3.57 4.49
C LYS A 44 -1.59 3.11 5.63
N ALA A 45 -0.95 1.94 5.52
CA ALA A 45 0.01 1.46 6.51
C ALA A 45 1.19 2.45 6.67
N LEU A 46 1.75 2.94 5.56
CA LEU A 46 2.79 3.97 5.60
C LEU A 46 2.30 5.28 6.24
N LYS A 47 1.07 5.70 5.94
CA LYS A 47 0.45 6.90 6.56
C LYS A 47 0.30 6.76 8.08
N ALA A 48 0.05 5.55 8.59
CA ALA A 48 0.07 5.31 10.04
C ALA A 48 1.46 5.60 10.62
N HIS A 49 2.54 5.13 9.98
CA HIS A 49 3.90 5.46 10.42
C HIS A 49 4.23 6.94 10.29
N VAL A 50 3.81 7.61 9.21
CA VAL A 50 3.99 9.07 9.07
C VAL A 50 3.34 9.79 10.25
N CYS A 51 2.08 9.47 10.59
CA CYS A 51 1.42 10.07 11.76
C CYS A 51 2.21 9.83 13.06
N ARG A 52 2.74 8.62 13.23
CA ARG A 52 3.52 8.26 14.42
C ARG A 52 4.81 9.05 14.56
N VAL A 53 5.51 9.29 13.45
CA VAL A 53 6.80 9.99 13.42
C VAL A 53 6.61 11.50 13.49
N THR A 54 5.73 12.07 12.66
CA THR A 54 5.53 13.52 12.57
C THR A 54 4.68 14.08 13.71
N LYS A 55 3.93 13.23 14.42
CA LYS A 55 2.90 13.63 15.40
C LYS A 55 1.85 14.56 14.79
N ASP A 56 1.55 14.38 13.50
CA ASP A 56 0.56 15.15 12.74
C ASP A 56 -0.22 14.23 11.78
N ILE A 57 -1.21 14.78 11.08
CA ILE A 57 -1.99 14.07 10.07
C ILE A 57 -1.11 13.79 8.86
N ALA A 58 -1.13 12.54 8.38
CA ALA A 58 -0.41 12.16 7.18
C ALA A 58 -0.85 12.99 5.95
N PRO A 59 0.09 13.38 5.07
CA PRO A 59 -0.21 14.23 3.93
C PRO A 59 -1.09 13.50 2.90
N ARG A 60 -1.76 14.29 2.04
CA ARG A 60 -2.46 13.79 0.86
C ARG A 60 -1.47 13.44 -0.26
N LEU A 61 -0.69 12.39 0.00
CA LEU A 61 0.33 11.84 -0.89
C LEU A 61 0.03 10.36 -1.12
N HIS A 62 0.30 9.90 -2.35
CA HIS A 62 0.06 8.52 -2.79
C HIS A 62 1.34 7.79 -3.20
N ASN A 63 2.47 8.50 -3.29
CA ASN A 63 3.73 7.88 -3.65
C ASN A 63 4.29 7.12 -2.43
N LEU A 64 4.38 5.80 -2.54
CA LEU A 64 4.76 4.93 -1.43
C LEU A 64 6.23 5.11 -1.01
N VAL A 65 7.13 5.37 -1.96
CA VAL A 65 8.55 5.62 -1.66
C VAL A 65 8.68 6.90 -0.83
N ARG A 66 8.00 7.97 -1.24
CA ARG A 66 7.98 9.23 -0.49
C ARG A 66 7.32 9.11 0.88
N LEU A 67 6.27 8.30 1.00
CA LEU A 67 5.65 8.04 2.31
C LEU A 67 6.59 7.26 3.24
N ALA A 68 7.36 6.29 2.72
CA ALA A 68 8.37 5.58 3.50
C ALA A 68 9.50 6.51 3.99
N GLU A 69 9.94 7.45 3.14
CA GLU A 69 10.90 8.49 3.52
C GLU A 69 10.35 9.39 4.65
N LEU A 70 9.11 9.88 4.51
CA LEU A 70 8.45 10.72 5.54
C LEU A 70 8.19 9.97 6.85
N ALA A 71 8.04 8.66 6.78
CA ALA A 71 7.90 7.77 7.92
C ALA A 71 9.25 7.41 8.56
N GLU A 72 10.37 7.94 8.05
CA GLU A 72 11.74 7.65 8.51
C GLU A 72 12.07 6.15 8.55
N LEU A 73 11.40 5.35 7.70
CA LEU A 73 11.62 3.92 7.61
C LEU A 73 12.89 3.61 6.81
N GLN A 74 13.51 2.46 7.06
CA GLN A 74 14.66 1.95 6.32
C GLN A 74 14.31 0.58 5.69
N PRO A 75 13.48 0.56 4.62
CA PRO A 75 13.14 -0.69 3.95
C PRO A 75 14.39 -1.33 3.34
N LYS A 76 14.43 -2.67 3.31
CA LYS A 76 15.42 -3.39 2.52
C LYS A 76 15.25 -3.06 1.03
N PRO A 77 16.29 -3.19 0.19
CA PRO A 77 16.19 -2.89 -1.25
C PRO A 77 14.97 -3.54 -1.93
N ALA A 78 14.72 -4.83 -1.69
CA ALA A 78 13.57 -5.53 -2.27
C ALA A 78 12.20 -4.97 -1.82
N GLN A 79 12.10 -4.47 -0.59
CA GLN A 79 10.89 -3.82 -0.09
C GLN A 79 10.71 -2.45 -0.77
N MET A 80 11.80 -1.69 -0.92
CA MET A 80 11.79 -0.41 -1.62
C MET A 80 11.40 -0.57 -3.10
N ASP A 81 11.95 -1.57 -3.79
CA ASP A 81 11.60 -1.90 -5.17
C ASP A 81 10.11 -2.24 -5.29
N THR A 82 9.59 -3.01 -4.34
CA THR A 82 8.16 -3.35 -4.28
C THR A 82 7.30 -2.10 -4.08
N LEU A 83 7.65 -1.20 -3.15
CA LEU A 83 6.93 0.07 -2.96
C LEU A 83 6.98 0.94 -4.22
N ALA A 84 8.12 0.97 -4.93
CA ALA A 84 8.28 1.71 -6.16
C ALA A 84 7.37 1.17 -7.28
N GLU A 85 7.40 -0.15 -7.50
CA GLU A 85 6.54 -0.85 -8.48
C GLU A 85 5.06 -0.64 -8.17
N MET A 86 4.67 -0.78 -6.90
CA MET A 86 3.26 -0.67 -6.50
C MET A 86 2.65 0.73 -6.75
N ASN A 87 3.46 1.77 -7.02
CA ASN A 87 2.93 3.08 -7.41
C ASN A 87 2.21 3.08 -8.76
N SER A 88 2.58 2.20 -9.71
CA SER A 88 1.92 2.14 -11.02
C SER A 88 0.44 1.76 -10.88
N PHE A 89 0.13 0.85 -9.95
CA PHE A 89 -1.22 0.35 -9.73
C PHE A 89 -2.18 1.38 -9.14
N ASN A 90 -1.69 2.49 -8.57
CA ASN A 90 -2.55 3.61 -8.18
C ASN A 90 -3.24 4.24 -9.40
N ILE A 91 -2.50 4.39 -10.50
CA ILE A 91 -2.99 5.04 -11.73
C ILE A 91 -3.77 4.03 -12.56
N GLU A 92 -3.21 2.84 -12.80
CA GLU A 92 -3.85 1.76 -13.57
C GLU A 92 -5.17 1.27 -12.93
N GLY A 93 -5.27 1.34 -11.61
CA GLY A 93 -6.51 1.07 -10.88
C GLY A 93 -7.64 2.04 -11.19
N ARG A 94 -7.33 3.26 -11.64
CA ARG A 94 -8.30 4.34 -11.89
C ARG A 94 -8.59 4.55 -13.37
N TYR A 95 -7.60 4.34 -14.22
CA TYR A 95 -7.67 4.68 -15.64
C TYR A 95 -7.46 3.41 -16.51
N PRO A 96 -8.54 2.85 -17.07
CA PRO A 96 -8.46 1.64 -17.90
C PRO A 96 -7.60 1.81 -19.16
N ASP A 97 -7.45 3.04 -19.63
CA ASP A 97 -6.69 3.46 -20.80
C ASP A 97 -5.17 3.51 -20.57
N THR A 98 -4.71 3.51 -19.31
CA THR A 98 -3.27 3.49 -18.98
C THR A 98 -2.69 2.08 -18.84
N LEU A 99 -3.49 1.03 -19.10
CA LEU A 99 -3.06 -0.35 -18.96
C LEU A 99 -2.09 -0.75 -20.08
N SER A 100 -0.84 -1.02 -19.69
CA SER A 100 0.16 -1.71 -20.52
C SER A 100 -0.21 -3.21 -20.63
N ALA A 101 -1.29 -3.50 -21.35
CA ALA A 101 -1.92 -4.82 -21.47
C ALA A 101 -2.45 -5.42 -20.13
N PRO A 102 -3.42 -6.34 -20.19
CA PRO A 102 -3.94 -7.00 -19.00
C PRO A 102 -2.86 -7.84 -18.33
N LEU A 103 -2.59 -7.58 -17.05
CA LEU A 103 -1.69 -8.40 -16.26
C LEU A 103 -2.25 -9.83 -16.12
N SER A 104 -1.40 -10.84 -16.30
CA SER A 104 -1.79 -12.24 -16.08
C SER A 104 -2.17 -12.48 -14.62
N GLN A 105 -3.02 -13.48 -14.35
CA GLN A 105 -3.37 -13.85 -12.97
C GLN A 105 -2.12 -14.21 -12.15
N GLU A 106 -1.18 -14.94 -12.76
CA GLU A 106 0.08 -15.32 -12.12
C GLU A 106 0.95 -14.10 -11.80
N GLY A 107 1.08 -13.16 -12.74
CA GLY A 107 1.78 -11.90 -12.51
C GLY A 107 1.14 -11.11 -11.36
N ALA A 108 -0.19 -11.04 -11.32
CA ALA A 108 -0.89 -10.34 -10.26
C ALA A 108 -0.69 -10.98 -8.89
N LYS A 109 -0.66 -12.32 -8.82
CA LYS A 109 -0.34 -13.04 -7.59
C LYS A 109 1.09 -12.76 -7.14
N HIS A 110 2.05 -12.69 -8.07
CA HIS A 110 3.44 -12.37 -7.75
C HIS A 110 3.58 -10.97 -7.13
N TYR A 111 2.95 -9.94 -7.72
CA TYR A 111 2.93 -8.60 -7.14
C TYR A 111 2.23 -8.59 -5.77
N LEU A 112 1.08 -9.28 -5.66
CA LEU A 112 0.35 -9.35 -4.40
C LEU A 112 1.19 -9.99 -3.29
N THR A 113 1.90 -11.09 -3.55
CA THR A 113 2.76 -11.75 -2.55
C THR A 113 3.82 -10.80 -2.02
N ARG A 114 4.54 -10.10 -2.91
CA ARG A 114 5.56 -9.11 -2.51
C ARG A 114 4.95 -7.95 -1.73
N ALA A 115 3.79 -7.45 -2.17
CA ALA A 115 3.06 -6.40 -1.46
C ALA A 115 2.62 -6.87 -0.07
N ASP A 116 2.22 -8.14 0.07
CA ASP A 116 1.83 -8.74 1.35
C ASP A 116 3.01 -8.82 2.32
N GLU A 117 4.19 -9.23 1.86
CA GLU A 117 5.41 -9.26 2.65
C GLU A 117 5.79 -7.87 3.18
N VAL A 118 5.71 -6.85 2.32
CA VAL A 118 5.95 -5.45 2.74
C VAL A 118 4.87 -4.99 3.71
N PHE A 119 3.61 -5.35 3.47
CA PHE A 119 2.49 -4.99 4.33
C PHE A 119 2.65 -5.59 5.73
N GLN A 120 2.94 -6.89 5.85
CA GLN A 120 3.19 -7.53 7.15
C GLN A 120 4.34 -6.84 7.88
N TRP A 121 5.44 -6.55 7.19
CA TRP A 121 6.56 -5.82 7.77
C TRP A 121 6.16 -4.43 8.31
N LEU A 122 5.33 -3.68 7.58
CA LEU A 122 4.81 -2.39 8.06
C LEU A 122 3.94 -2.55 9.31
N ILE A 123 3.01 -3.51 9.29
CA ILE A 123 2.10 -3.75 10.42
C ILE A 123 2.86 -4.20 11.68
N GLU A 124 3.84 -5.10 11.54
CA GLU A 124 4.69 -5.55 12.66
C GLU A 124 5.50 -4.41 13.29
N LEU A 125 5.80 -3.37 12.51
CA LEU A 125 6.54 -2.21 12.97
C LEU A 125 5.67 -1.13 13.63
N LEU A 126 4.34 -1.22 13.61
CA LEU A 126 3.40 -0.22 14.17
C LEU A 126 3.20 -0.36 15.67
#